data_AF-A0A3M1U8B0-F1
#
_entry.id   AF-A0A3M1U8B0-F1
#
_cell.length_a   1.000
_cell.length_b   1.000
_cell.length_c   1.000
_cell.angle_alpha   90.00
_cell.angle_beta   90.00
_cell.angle_gamma   90.00
#
_symmetry.space_group_name_H-M   'P 1'
#
loop_
_entity.id
_entity.type
_entity.pdbx_description
1 polymer ?
#
loop_
_entity_poly.entity_id
_entity_poly.type
_entity_poly.pdbx_seq_one_letter_code
_entity_poly.pdbx_strand_id
1 'polypeptide(L)'
;MIVYKELQNLHAFDDNHTYFKNRYNQQVAYALAMDKAVDLVVQFFRSYDMYYLSRKDKDHADMIRIMEKIDNLNNLYDSHRLYIFKAIIHIFARLFIHIPDTIRCEVEDIEQMFDRAFEILGEYKDDTFYLNINILFNFLRFVYYDNKEVRDKSKIYFEILDYKIEELLTRYHFNANTSLFLFRKLRYHLRTNAVEQLVRDVEDYLSHIEVEPYRITFFVNFYLFLAHTYFADKNYKKASRILYNLRNEINLRKYVHMDLEVKFFLALSYVVVEDFDLANQLILSLQRQLRKPTMAKYEHAKTLLKVLSVALGGKPKTRMKNLRTNIAKWKEVNQGRYALLTELDLESLFLREEVAAGMAV
;
A
#
# COMPACT_ATOMS: atom_id res chain seq x y z
N MET A 1 37.51 -1.60 -1.50
CA MET A 1 37.85 -3.03 -1.36
C MET A 1 39.14 -3.40 -2.08
N ILE A 2 39.30 -3.12 -3.39
CA ILE A 2 40.52 -3.48 -4.15
C ILE A 2 41.77 -2.76 -3.60
N VAL A 3 41.67 -1.46 -3.32
CA VAL A 3 42.80 -0.64 -2.86
C VAL A 3 43.48 -1.18 -1.60
N TYR A 4 42.73 -1.51 -0.55
CA TYR A 4 43.32 -2.04 0.69
C TYR A 4 43.88 -3.45 0.54
N LYS A 5 43.33 -4.26 -0.36
CA LYS A 5 43.86 -5.58 -0.70
C LYS A 5 45.21 -5.47 -1.42
N GLU A 6 45.30 -4.56 -2.40
CA GLU A 6 46.54 -4.31 -3.12
C GLU A 6 47.60 -3.65 -2.21
N LEU A 7 47.21 -2.73 -1.33
CA LEU A 7 48.12 -2.17 -0.31
C LEU A 7 48.58 -3.25 0.68
N GLN A 8 47.71 -4.17 1.11
CA GLN A 8 48.11 -5.30 1.95
C GLN A 8 49.16 -6.18 1.24
N ASN A 9 48.98 -6.45 -0.06
CA ASN A 9 49.93 -7.23 -0.85
C ASN A 9 51.26 -6.50 -1.07
N LEU A 10 51.20 -5.17 -1.30
CA LEU A 10 52.38 -4.32 -1.50
C LEU A 10 53.25 -4.28 -0.23
N HIS A 11 52.61 -4.20 0.94
CA HIS A 11 53.25 -4.15 2.24
C HIS A 11 53.48 -5.55 2.83
N ALA A 12 53.49 -6.63 2.03
CA ALA A 12 53.55 -8.02 2.52
C ALA A 12 54.76 -8.34 3.41
N PHE A 13 55.84 -7.57 3.30
CA PHE A 13 57.10 -7.79 4.02
C PHE A 13 57.45 -6.65 4.99
N ASP A 14 56.52 -5.74 5.28
CA ASP A 14 56.73 -4.65 6.24
C ASP A 14 55.64 -4.55 7.32
N ASP A 15 55.92 -3.72 8.33
CA ASP A 15 55.08 -3.57 9.52
C ASP A 15 53.66 -3.05 9.22
N ASN A 16 53.46 -2.40 8.06
CA ASN A 16 52.14 -1.91 7.64
C ASN A 16 51.23 -3.02 7.10
N HIS A 17 51.72 -4.24 6.86
CA HIS A 17 50.89 -5.36 6.41
C HIS A 17 49.66 -5.56 7.29
N THR A 18 49.88 -5.59 8.62
CA THR A 18 48.82 -5.84 9.61
C THR A 18 47.79 -4.71 9.63
N TYR A 19 48.25 -3.46 9.49
CA TYR A 19 47.38 -2.29 9.41
C TYR A 19 46.44 -2.39 8.19
N PHE A 20 46.99 -2.63 6.99
CA PHE A 20 46.19 -2.72 5.77
C PHE A 20 45.31 -3.97 5.72
N LYS A 21 45.75 -5.10 6.29
CA LYS A 21 44.93 -6.30 6.50
C LYS A 21 43.70 -6.01 7.38
N ASN A 22 43.88 -5.29 8.48
CA ASN A 22 42.78 -4.93 9.37
C ASN A 22 41.79 -3.97 8.68
N ARG A 23 42.30 -2.98 7.93
CA ARG A 23 41.45 -2.07 7.13
C ARG A 23 40.69 -2.80 6.03
N TYR A 24 41.33 -3.75 5.34
CA TYR A 24 40.65 -4.60 4.37
C TYR A 24 39.53 -5.42 5.02
N ASN A 25 39.81 -6.10 6.13
CA ASN A 25 38.80 -6.88 6.85
C ASN A 25 37.62 -6.02 7.33
N GLN A 26 37.87 -4.80 7.82
CA GLN A 26 36.83 -3.84 8.18
C GLN A 26 35.96 -3.47 6.97
N GLN A 27 36.57 -3.20 5.81
CA GLN A 27 35.82 -2.91 4.59
C GLN A 27 35.00 -4.10 4.09
N VAL A 28 35.52 -5.32 4.18
CA VAL A 28 34.77 -6.54 3.82
C VAL A 28 33.58 -6.72 4.75
N ALA A 29 33.78 -6.58 6.06
CA ALA A 29 32.71 -6.68 7.04
C ALA A 29 31.62 -5.62 6.81
N TYR A 30 32.01 -4.39 6.49
CA TYR A 30 31.08 -3.32 6.14
C TYR A 30 30.30 -3.61 4.84
N ALA A 31 30.95 -4.11 3.80
CA ALA A 31 30.28 -4.50 2.55
C ALA A 31 29.23 -5.60 2.80
N LEU A 32 29.58 -6.61 3.58
CA LEU A 32 28.64 -7.67 3.98
C LEU A 32 27.47 -7.14 4.82
N ALA A 33 27.73 -6.17 5.70
CA ALA A 33 26.67 -5.51 6.47
C ALA A 33 25.73 -4.72 5.56
N MET A 34 26.27 -4.02 4.57
CA MET A 34 25.48 -3.28 3.58
C MET A 34 24.60 -4.20 2.74
N ASP A 35 25.13 -5.31 2.22
CA ASP A 35 24.36 -6.31 1.46
C ASP A 35 23.23 -6.89 2.32
N LYS A 36 23.56 -7.25 3.57
CA LYS A 36 22.56 -7.73 4.53
C LYS A 36 21.48 -6.70 4.83
N ALA A 37 21.82 -5.41 4.91
CA ALA A 37 20.84 -4.35 5.13
C ALA A 37 19.87 -4.21 3.96
N VAL A 38 20.38 -4.26 2.72
CA VAL A 38 19.55 -4.28 1.50
C VAL A 38 18.61 -5.48 1.51
N ASP A 39 19.12 -6.67 1.83
CA ASP A 39 18.31 -7.88 1.92
C ASP A 39 17.19 -7.75 2.97
N LEU A 40 17.47 -7.13 4.13
CA LEU A 40 16.46 -6.88 5.15
C LEU A 40 15.37 -5.93 4.65
N VAL A 41 15.71 -4.86 3.92
CA VAL A 41 14.71 -3.94 3.33
C VAL A 41 13.82 -4.67 2.33
N VAL A 42 14.41 -5.47 1.43
CA VAL A 42 13.65 -6.24 0.43
C VAL A 42 12.76 -7.29 1.10
N GLN A 43 13.28 -8.00 2.11
CA GLN A 43 12.49 -8.97 2.89
C GLN A 43 11.35 -8.30 3.64
N PHE A 44 11.57 -7.10 4.18
CA PHE A 44 10.53 -6.34 4.88
C PHE A 44 9.37 -6.03 3.93
N PHE A 45 9.65 -5.45 2.76
CA PHE A 45 8.59 -5.12 1.79
C PHE A 45 7.91 -6.35 1.19
N ARG A 46 8.65 -7.45 1.00
CA ARG A 46 8.05 -8.72 0.60
C ARG A 46 7.08 -9.26 1.67
N SER A 47 7.46 -9.20 2.95
CA SER A 47 6.57 -9.57 4.05
C SER A 47 5.37 -8.64 4.14
N TYR A 48 5.58 -7.34 3.92
CA TYR A 48 4.50 -6.36 3.86
C TYR A 48 3.52 -6.65 2.73
N ASP A 49 3.99 -6.97 1.53
CA ASP A 49 3.14 -7.32 0.39
C ASP A 49 2.28 -8.56 0.68
N MET A 50 2.89 -9.61 1.22
CA MET A 50 2.17 -10.83 1.58
C MET A 50 1.14 -10.57 2.69
N TYR A 51 1.51 -9.75 3.69
CA TYR A 51 0.61 -9.29 4.72
C TYR A 51 -0.53 -8.43 4.14
N TYR A 52 -0.23 -7.52 3.21
CA TYR A 52 -1.20 -6.63 2.59
C TYR A 52 -2.27 -7.41 1.83
N LEU A 53 -1.84 -8.42 1.07
CA LEU A 53 -2.70 -9.24 0.22
C LEU A 53 -3.50 -10.29 0.98
N SER A 54 -3.00 -10.77 2.13
CA SER A 54 -3.57 -11.96 2.80
C SER A 54 -3.93 -11.77 4.28
N ARG A 55 -3.39 -10.74 4.94
CA ARG A 55 -3.57 -10.40 6.36
C ARG A 55 -3.19 -11.55 7.31
N LYS A 56 -2.17 -12.33 6.95
CA LYS A 56 -1.65 -13.42 7.79
C LYS A 56 -0.79 -12.88 8.91
N ASP A 57 -1.03 -13.35 10.13
CA ASP A 57 -0.28 -12.92 11.32
C ASP A 57 1.22 -13.32 11.25
N LYS A 58 1.56 -14.38 10.51
CA LYS A 58 2.95 -14.78 10.26
C LYS A 58 3.75 -13.68 9.55
N ASP A 59 3.21 -13.14 8.46
CA ASP A 59 3.90 -12.14 7.65
C ASP A 59 4.09 -10.83 8.45
N HIS A 60 3.14 -10.52 9.33
CA HIS A 60 3.26 -9.42 10.30
C HIS A 60 4.39 -9.67 11.32
N ALA A 61 4.45 -10.85 11.93
CA ALA A 61 5.52 -11.21 12.85
C ALA A 61 6.91 -11.19 12.17
N ASP A 62 6.98 -11.58 10.90
CA ASP A 62 8.22 -11.55 10.13
C ASP A 62 8.70 -10.10 9.89
N MET A 63 7.80 -9.15 9.62
CA MET A 63 8.16 -7.72 9.54
C MET A 63 8.76 -7.21 10.86
N ILE A 64 8.15 -7.54 12.00
CA ILE A 64 8.66 -7.14 13.32
C ILE A 64 10.07 -7.67 13.58
N ARG A 65 10.34 -8.95 13.29
CA ARG A 65 11.68 -9.54 13.44
C ARG A 65 12.73 -8.86 12.56
N ILE A 66 12.33 -8.38 11.38
CA ILE A 66 13.23 -7.67 10.47
C ILE A 66 13.60 -6.30 11.03
N MET A 67 12.66 -5.61 11.68
CA MET A 67 12.94 -4.34 12.37
C MET A 67 14.02 -4.50 13.45
N GLU A 68 13.92 -5.53 14.29
CA GLU A 68 14.93 -5.84 15.31
C GLU A 68 16.30 -6.18 14.68
N LYS A 69 16.31 -6.90 13.55
CA LYS A 69 17.56 -7.24 12.85
C LYS A 69 18.26 -6.03 12.26
N ILE A 70 17.52 -5.08 11.68
CA ILE A 70 18.12 -3.87 11.10
C ILE A 70 18.64 -2.94 12.21
N ASP A 71 17.98 -2.88 13.36
CA ASP A 71 18.49 -2.14 14.52
C ASP A 71 19.82 -2.70 15.02
N ASN A 72 19.88 -4.02 15.21
CA ASN A 72 21.12 -4.70 15.60
C ASN A 72 22.25 -4.47 14.61
N LEU A 73 21.95 -4.45 13.30
CA LEU A 73 22.94 -4.22 12.26
C LEU A 73 23.45 -2.78 12.25
N ASN A 74 22.54 -1.80 12.41
CA ASN A 74 22.88 -0.39 12.45
C ASN A 74 23.67 -0.01 13.72
N ASN A 75 23.46 -0.69 14.84
CA ASN A 75 24.21 -0.45 16.07
C ASN A 75 25.66 -0.94 16.01
N LEU A 76 25.99 -1.84 15.07
CA LEU A 76 27.35 -2.36 14.89
C LEU A 76 28.26 -1.44 14.06
N TYR A 77 27.68 -0.59 13.22
CA TYR A 77 28.42 0.22 12.26
C TYR A 77 27.80 1.62 12.17
N ASP A 78 28.61 2.65 12.38
CA ASP A 78 28.20 4.02 12.14
C ASP A 78 28.26 4.32 10.63
N SER A 79 27.10 4.28 9.97
CA SER A 79 26.99 4.52 8.53
C SER A 79 25.67 5.20 8.18
N HIS A 80 25.79 6.32 7.49
CA HIS A 80 24.68 7.06 6.91
C HIS A 80 23.82 6.20 5.95
N ARG A 81 24.41 5.25 5.19
CA ARG A 81 23.63 4.32 4.35
C ARG A 81 22.83 3.30 5.17
N LEU A 82 23.45 2.71 6.19
CA LEU A 82 22.75 1.76 7.08
C LEU A 82 21.61 2.45 7.82
N TYR A 83 21.83 3.70 8.24
CA TYR A 83 20.81 4.53 8.85
C TYR A 83 19.63 4.75 7.89
N ILE A 84 19.88 5.08 6.62
CA ILE A 84 18.80 5.26 5.63
C ILE A 84 17.98 3.98 5.45
N PHE A 85 18.61 2.80 5.40
CA PHE A 85 17.86 1.53 5.35
C PHE A 85 17.00 1.28 6.59
N LYS A 86 17.57 1.52 7.78
CA LYS A 86 16.83 1.49 9.05
C LYS A 86 15.64 2.45 8.98
N ALA A 87 15.87 3.68 8.52
CA ALA A 87 14.85 4.72 8.47
C ALA A 87 13.69 4.36 7.55
N ILE A 88 13.96 3.82 6.36
CA ILE A 88 12.93 3.33 5.43
C ILE A 88 12.02 2.31 6.12
N ILE A 89 12.60 1.28 6.75
CA ILE A 89 11.84 0.22 7.41
C ILE A 89 10.98 0.77 8.54
N HIS A 90 11.57 1.53 9.47
CA HIS A 90 10.88 2.00 10.67
C HIS A 90 9.82 3.06 10.38
N ILE A 91 10.12 4.02 9.51
CA ILE A 91 9.14 5.04 9.10
C ILE A 91 7.98 4.35 8.38
N PHE A 92 8.26 3.47 7.42
CA PHE A 92 7.19 2.74 6.72
C PHE A 92 6.36 1.89 7.69
N ALA A 93 7.02 1.17 8.60
CA ALA A 93 6.33 0.33 9.58
C ALA A 93 5.34 1.15 10.41
N ARG A 94 5.77 2.29 10.96
CA ARG A 94 4.90 3.18 11.76
C ARG A 94 3.74 3.77 10.99
N LEU A 95 3.90 3.98 9.68
CA LEU A 95 2.85 4.57 8.84
C LEU A 95 1.81 3.56 8.37
N PHE A 96 2.17 2.27 8.23
CA PHE A 96 1.34 1.30 7.52
C PHE A 96 1.04 0.01 8.28
N ILE A 97 1.71 -0.29 9.39
CA ILE A 97 1.45 -1.48 10.20
C ILE A 97 1.27 -1.12 11.67
N HIS A 98 0.47 -1.93 12.37
CA HIS A 98 0.39 -1.84 13.82
C HIS A 98 1.63 -2.49 14.43
N ILE A 99 2.40 -1.72 15.21
CA ILE A 99 3.56 -2.21 15.94
C ILE A 99 3.11 -2.44 17.40
N PRO A 100 3.14 -3.70 17.90
CA PRO A 100 2.84 -3.98 19.30
C PRO A 100 3.70 -3.18 20.29
N ASP A 101 3.09 -2.63 21.33
CA ASP A 101 3.78 -1.89 22.41
C ASP A 101 4.83 -2.73 23.15
N THR A 102 4.72 -4.07 23.06
CA THR A 102 5.66 -5.02 23.67
C THR A 102 7.02 -5.05 22.99
N ILE A 103 7.15 -4.48 21.80
CA ILE A 103 8.42 -4.45 21.05
C ILE A 103 9.26 -3.29 21.57
N ARG A 104 10.35 -3.64 22.27
CA ARG A 104 11.37 -2.69 22.73
C ARG A 104 12.34 -2.34 21.60
N CYS A 105 11.86 -1.68 20.55
CA CYS A 105 12.77 -0.93 19.68
C CYS A 105 13.00 0.43 20.36
N GLU A 106 14.24 0.79 20.67
CA GLU A 106 14.59 2.20 20.94
C GLU A 106 14.40 2.95 19.63
N VAL A 107 13.18 3.40 19.41
CA VAL A 107 12.81 3.92 18.11
C VAL A 107 12.70 5.44 18.21
N GLU A 108 13.75 6.07 17.70
CA GLU A 108 13.87 7.50 17.41
C GLU A 108 12.54 8.09 16.93
N ASP A 109 12.19 9.30 17.35
CA ASP A 109 10.93 9.91 16.92
C ASP A 109 10.86 10.01 15.40
N ILE A 110 9.68 9.78 14.81
CA ILE A 110 9.55 9.72 13.34
C ILE A 110 9.97 11.05 12.68
N GLU A 111 9.75 12.19 13.33
CA GLU A 111 10.18 13.50 12.82
C GLU A 111 11.69 13.64 12.84
N GLN A 112 12.35 13.24 13.93
CA GLN A 112 13.81 13.19 14.02
C GLN A 112 14.41 12.27 12.94
N MET A 113 13.77 11.13 12.68
CA MET A 113 14.21 10.21 11.64
C MET A 113 14.12 10.83 10.24
N PHE A 114 13.06 11.59 9.97
CA PHE A 114 12.95 12.32 8.72
C PHE A 114 14.01 13.42 8.61
N ASP A 115 14.22 14.19 9.67
CA ASP A 115 15.16 15.31 9.66
C ASP A 115 16.58 14.80 9.39
N ARG A 116 17.02 13.77 10.12
CA ARG A 116 18.32 13.11 9.90
C ARG A 116 18.43 12.45 8.52
N ALA A 117 17.36 11.83 8.03
CA ALA A 117 17.37 11.26 6.68
C ALA A 117 17.53 12.35 5.62
N PHE A 118 16.81 13.47 5.71
CA PHE A 118 16.91 14.57 4.76
C PHE A 118 18.26 15.31 4.86
N GLU A 119 18.87 15.41 6.04
CA GLU A 119 20.25 15.89 6.20
C GLU A 119 21.24 15.01 5.40
N ILE A 120 21.17 13.69 5.57
CA ILE A 120 22.01 12.74 4.80
C ILE A 120 21.74 12.87 3.30
N LEU A 121 20.48 12.92 2.87
CA LEU A 121 20.13 13.07 1.45
C LEU A 121 20.64 14.38 0.86
N GLY A 122 20.67 15.46 1.66
CA GLY A 122 21.19 16.76 1.26
C GLY A 122 22.72 16.81 1.19
N GLU A 123 23.41 16.21 2.15
CA GLU A 123 24.88 16.14 2.18
C GLU A 123 25.43 15.33 1.00
N TYR A 124 24.77 14.21 0.67
CA TYR A 124 25.21 13.28 -0.39
C TYR A 124 24.34 13.37 -1.65
N LYS A 125 23.88 14.57 -2.02
CA LYS A 125 22.95 14.81 -3.14
C LYS A 125 23.43 14.32 -4.53
N ASP A 126 24.74 14.18 -4.73
CA ASP A 126 25.32 13.76 -6.02
C ASP A 126 25.41 12.23 -6.16
N ASP A 127 25.14 11.48 -5.09
CA ASP A 127 25.13 10.02 -5.13
C ASP A 127 23.78 9.49 -5.61
N THR A 128 23.84 8.71 -6.69
CA THR A 128 22.69 8.11 -7.39
C THR A 128 21.77 7.33 -6.47
N PHE A 129 22.29 6.69 -5.42
CA PHE A 129 21.47 5.98 -4.45
C PHE A 129 20.50 6.93 -3.73
N TYR A 130 21.02 8.07 -3.24
CA TYR A 130 20.23 9.05 -2.51
C TYR A 130 19.24 9.79 -3.40
N LEU A 131 19.65 10.13 -4.62
CA LEU A 131 18.75 10.70 -5.62
C LEU A 131 17.53 9.81 -5.86
N ASN A 132 17.74 8.49 -6.01
CA ASN A 132 16.67 7.54 -6.27
C ASN A 132 15.77 7.29 -5.06
N ILE A 133 16.31 7.35 -3.84
CA ILE A 133 15.50 7.08 -2.63
C ILE A 133 14.76 8.31 -2.11
N ASN A 134 15.15 9.51 -2.54
CA ASN A 134 14.51 10.76 -2.10
C ASN A 134 12.99 10.78 -2.38
N ILE A 135 12.56 10.28 -3.54
CA ILE A 135 11.12 10.21 -3.86
C ILE A 135 10.35 9.26 -2.92
N LEU A 136 11.00 8.20 -2.42
CA LEU A 136 10.41 7.33 -1.40
C LEU A 136 10.23 8.09 -0.07
N PHE A 137 11.21 8.90 0.35
CA PHE A 137 11.06 9.72 1.56
C PHE A 137 10.00 10.80 1.40
N ASN A 138 9.87 11.42 0.22
CA ASN A 138 8.75 12.33 -0.08
C ASN A 138 7.41 11.63 0.03
N PHE A 139 7.30 10.39 -0.47
CA PHE A 139 6.10 9.56 -0.31
C PHE A 139 5.79 9.27 1.18
N LEU A 140 6.80 8.88 1.97
CA LEU A 140 6.60 8.61 3.39
C LEU A 140 6.21 9.86 4.17
N ARG A 141 6.82 11.02 3.85
CA ARG A 141 6.51 12.30 4.48
C ARG A 141 5.11 12.80 4.11
N PHE A 142 4.69 12.59 2.85
CA PHE A 142 3.31 12.82 2.42
C PHE A 142 2.33 12.01 3.28
N VAL A 143 2.55 10.69 3.39
CA VAL A 143 1.66 9.81 4.15
C VAL A 143 1.65 10.15 5.64
N TYR A 144 2.81 10.54 6.20
CA TYR A 144 2.90 11.03 7.57
C TYR A 144 1.98 12.24 7.81
N TYR A 145 2.06 13.26 6.96
CA TYR A 145 1.22 14.46 7.10
C TYR A 145 -0.25 14.21 6.76
N ASP A 146 -0.56 13.34 5.79
CA ASP A 146 -1.95 12.96 5.47
C ASP A 146 -2.59 12.21 6.65
N ASN A 147 -1.87 11.26 7.28
CA ASN A 147 -2.35 10.53 8.46
C ASN A 147 -2.54 11.44 9.69
N LYS A 148 -1.76 12.52 9.82
CA LYS A 148 -1.94 13.54 10.87
C LYS A 148 -2.93 14.65 10.51
N GLU A 149 -3.55 14.57 9.34
CA GLU A 149 -4.48 15.58 8.81
C GLU A 149 -3.89 16.99 8.68
N VAL A 150 -2.56 17.12 8.56
CA VAL A 150 -1.86 18.40 8.35
C VAL A 150 -1.92 18.76 6.86
N ARG A 151 -3.05 19.31 6.45
CA ARG A 151 -3.44 19.46 5.03
C ARG A 151 -2.45 20.29 4.21
N ASP A 152 -1.97 21.41 4.72
CA ASP A 152 -1.08 22.29 3.96
C ASP A 152 0.25 21.61 3.63
N LYS A 153 0.85 20.93 4.61
CA LYS A 153 2.09 20.16 4.40
C LYS A 153 1.84 18.94 3.50
N SER A 154 0.74 18.21 3.74
CA SER A 154 0.37 17.06 2.91
C SER A 154 0.20 17.46 1.45
N LYS A 155 -0.43 18.60 1.16
CA LYS A 155 -0.63 19.12 -0.20
C LYS A 155 0.68 19.38 -0.94
N ILE A 156 1.68 19.98 -0.28
CA ILE A 156 2.99 20.22 -0.89
C ILE A 156 3.63 18.92 -1.39
N TYR A 157 3.67 17.89 -0.53
CA TYR A 157 4.25 16.61 -0.93
C TYR A 157 3.35 15.85 -1.93
N PHE A 158 2.04 16.01 -1.85
CA PHE A 158 1.12 15.47 -2.85
C PHE A 158 1.44 16.00 -4.25
N GLU A 159 1.59 17.32 -4.41
CA GLU A 159 1.90 17.95 -5.70
C GLU A 159 3.25 17.49 -6.26
N ILE A 160 4.28 17.35 -5.41
CA ILE A 160 5.59 16.82 -5.79
C ILE A 160 5.46 15.38 -6.30
N LEU A 161 4.73 14.53 -5.59
CA LEU A 161 4.57 13.12 -5.93
C LEU A 161 3.68 12.92 -7.15
N ASP A 162 2.66 13.75 -7.32
CA ASP A 162 1.75 13.69 -8.46
C ASP A 162 2.47 14.10 -9.75
N TYR A 163 3.27 15.16 -9.69
CA TYR A 163 4.14 15.57 -10.79
C TYR A 163 5.16 14.48 -11.17
N LYS A 164 5.64 13.73 -10.18
CA LYS A 164 6.61 12.64 -10.37
C LYS A 164 6.00 11.24 -10.28
N ILE A 165 4.72 11.10 -10.57
CA ILE A 165 4.00 9.84 -10.30
C ILE A 165 4.57 8.67 -11.11
N GLU A 166 4.98 8.89 -12.37
CA GLU A 166 5.64 7.84 -13.16
C GLU A 166 6.93 7.38 -12.49
N GLU A 167 7.76 8.32 -12.01
CA GLU A 167 9.00 8.02 -11.28
C GLU A 167 8.71 7.21 -10.00
N LEU A 168 7.72 7.63 -9.21
CA LEU A 168 7.31 6.99 -7.96
C LEU A 168 6.82 5.54 -8.16
N LEU A 169 6.18 5.28 -9.30
CA LEU A 169 5.51 4.03 -9.62
C LEU A 169 6.44 3.02 -10.32
N THR A 170 7.33 3.51 -11.19
CA THR A 170 8.17 2.67 -12.05
C THR A 170 9.56 2.42 -11.48
N ARG A 171 10.15 3.35 -10.72
CA ARG A 171 11.50 3.17 -10.19
C ARG A 171 11.57 2.11 -9.09
N TYR A 172 12.73 1.46 -9.01
CA TYR A 172 13.00 0.47 -7.97
C TYR A 172 13.24 1.14 -6.62
N HIS A 173 12.21 1.18 -5.79
CA HIS A 173 12.27 1.63 -4.39
C HIS A 173 12.24 0.44 -3.43
N PHE A 174 13.02 -0.62 -3.68
CA PHE A 174 12.99 -1.87 -2.90
C PHE A 174 11.63 -2.60 -2.93
N ASN A 175 10.82 -2.35 -3.95
CA ASN A 175 9.40 -2.72 -3.97
C ASN A 175 8.61 -2.18 -2.77
N ALA A 176 9.03 -1.05 -2.18
CA ALA A 176 8.15 -0.27 -1.32
C ALA A 176 6.83 -0.06 -2.06
N ASN A 177 5.72 -0.32 -1.36
CA ASN A 177 4.39 -0.35 -1.97
C ASN A 177 3.87 1.07 -2.26
N THR A 178 4.55 1.79 -3.17
CA THR A 178 4.24 3.18 -3.56
C THR A 178 2.93 3.30 -4.31
N SER A 179 2.38 2.18 -4.83
CA SER A 179 1.04 2.12 -5.43
C SER A 179 -0.06 2.56 -4.46
N LEU A 180 0.19 2.54 -3.14
CA LEU A 180 -0.72 3.11 -2.14
C LEU A 180 -0.96 4.61 -2.32
N PHE A 181 -0.05 5.33 -2.98
CA PHE A 181 -0.24 6.72 -3.36
C PHE A 181 -1.48 6.91 -4.26
N LEU A 182 -1.77 5.95 -5.14
CA LEU A 182 -2.90 6.02 -6.07
C LEU A 182 -4.25 6.14 -5.34
N PHE A 183 -4.44 5.37 -4.27
CA PHE A 183 -5.64 5.49 -3.44
C PHE A 183 -5.71 6.83 -2.71
N ARG A 184 -4.56 7.41 -2.33
CA ARG A 184 -4.53 8.75 -1.73
C ARG A 184 -4.82 9.84 -2.76
N LYS A 185 -4.36 9.70 -4.00
CA LYS A 185 -4.76 10.55 -5.13
C LYS A 185 -6.27 10.46 -5.35
N LEU A 186 -6.83 9.25 -5.44
CA LEU A 186 -8.28 9.07 -5.53
C LEU A 186 -9.03 9.79 -4.40
N ARG A 187 -8.65 9.59 -3.14
CA ARG A 187 -9.25 10.28 -1.98
C ARG A 187 -9.14 11.80 -2.10
N TYR A 188 -8.01 12.31 -2.55
CA TYR A 188 -7.81 13.74 -2.77
C TYR A 188 -8.83 14.30 -3.77
N HIS A 189 -9.00 13.64 -4.93
CA HIS A 189 -9.96 14.06 -5.95
C HIS A 189 -11.42 13.87 -5.50
N LEU A 190 -11.74 12.81 -4.74
CA LEU A 190 -13.07 12.64 -4.14
C LEU A 190 -13.41 13.78 -3.17
N ARG A 191 -12.49 14.16 -2.28
CA ARG A 191 -12.71 15.24 -1.31
C ARG A 191 -12.84 16.63 -1.96
N THR A 192 -12.14 16.85 -3.07
CA THR A 192 -12.12 18.12 -3.79
C THR A 192 -13.15 18.21 -4.91
N ASN A 193 -14.00 17.18 -5.06
CA ASN A 193 -14.97 17.05 -6.16
C ASN A 193 -14.32 17.20 -7.55
N ALA A 194 -13.10 16.68 -7.72
CA ALA A 194 -12.29 16.78 -8.93
C ALA A 194 -12.13 15.41 -9.63
N VAL A 195 -13.14 14.54 -9.55
CA VAL A 195 -13.10 13.19 -10.15
C VAL A 195 -12.98 13.25 -11.67
N GLU A 196 -13.64 14.21 -12.33
CA GLU A 196 -13.52 14.41 -13.78
C GLU A 196 -12.07 14.72 -14.19
N GLN A 197 -11.35 15.50 -13.38
CA GLN A 197 -9.92 15.73 -13.61
C GLN A 197 -9.11 14.44 -13.48
N LEU A 198 -9.40 13.62 -12.47
CA LEU A 198 -8.72 12.34 -12.27
C LEU A 198 -8.95 11.38 -13.45
N VAL A 199 -10.16 11.36 -14.02
CA VAL A 199 -10.46 10.56 -15.21
C VAL A 199 -9.63 11.03 -16.40
N ARG A 200 -9.50 12.35 -16.60
CA ARG A 200 -8.62 12.92 -17.64
C ARG A 200 -7.17 12.49 -17.43
N ASP A 201 -6.62 12.65 -16.22
CA ASP A 201 -5.26 12.21 -15.89
C ASP A 201 -5.05 10.70 -16.19
N VAL A 202 -6.07 9.89 -15.89
CA VAL A 202 -6.05 8.45 -16.17
C VAL A 202 -5.99 8.16 -17.66
N GLU A 203 -6.82 8.80 -18.46
CA GLU A 203 -6.90 8.59 -19.90
C GLU A 203 -5.70 9.19 -20.65
N ASP A 204 -5.13 10.29 -20.15
CA ASP A 204 -4.01 10.99 -20.76
C ASP A 204 -2.70 10.24 -20.55
N TYR A 205 -2.37 9.85 -19.30
CA TYR A 205 -1.04 9.31 -19.00
C TYR A 205 -1.00 8.17 -17.98
N LEU A 206 -1.87 8.12 -16.95
CA LEU A 206 -1.71 7.08 -15.93
C LEU A 206 -1.99 5.68 -16.47
N SER A 207 -2.95 5.50 -17.39
CA SER A 207 -3.23 4.18 -17.97
C SER A 207 -2.11 3.65 -18.86
N HIS A 208 -1.17 4.52 -19.27
CA HIS A 208 -0.01 4.14 -20.08
C HIS A 208 1.19 3.68 -19.24
N ILE A 209 1.11 3.82 -17.91
CA ILE A 209 2.15 3.30 -17.01
C ILE A 209 2.13 1.78 -17.05
N GLU A 210 3.23 1.18 -17.51
CA GLU A 210 3.37 -0.27 -17.56
C GLU A 210 3.54 -0.85 -16.15
N VAL A 211 2.71 -1.85 -15.85
CA VAL A 211 2.69 -2.50 -14.54
C VAL A 211 2.82 -4.00 -14.68
N GLU A 212 3.86 -4.51 -14.06
CA GLU A 212 4.25 -5.90 -14.20
C GLU A 212 3.45 -6.86 -13.31
N PRO A 213 2.83 -7.93 -13.85
CA PRO A 213 2.04 -8.89 -13.07
C PRO A 213 2.80 -9.61 -11.95
N TYR A 214 4.13 -9.73 -12.06
CA TYR A 214 4.95 -10.33 -10.99
C TYR A 214 5.06 -9.42 -9.75
N ARG A 215 4.86 -8.10 -9.90
CA ARG A 215 4.72 -7.14 -8.78
C ARG A 215 3.27 -7.12 -8.30
N ILE A 216 2.80 -8.27 -7.82
CA ILE A 216 1.37 -8.56 -7.66
C ILE A 216 0.60 -7.54 -6.81
N THR A 217 1.19 -7.03 -5.72
CA THR A 217 0.53 -5.99 -4.91
C THR A 217 0.33 -4.71 -5.70
N PHE A 218 1.39 -4.27 -6.37
CA PHE A 218 1.37 -3.07 -7.19
C PHE A 218 0.35 -3.23 -8.31
N PHE A 219 0.41 -4.36 -9.04
CA PHE A 219 -0.50 -4.68 -10.13
C PHE A 219 -1.95 -4.58 -9.69
N VAL A 220 -2.31 -5.26 -8.61
CA VAL A 220 -3.69 -5.25 -8.12
C VAL A 220 -4.12 -3.85 -7.67
N ASN A 221 -3.27 -3.14 -6.94
CA ASN A 221 -3.58 -1.78 -6.47
C ASN A 221 -3.79 -0.81 -7.63
N PHE A 222 -2.99 -0.91 -8.70
CA PHE A 222 -3.13 -0.08 -9.89
C PHE A 222 -4.48 -0.29 -10.58
N TYR A 223 -4.85 -1.55 -10.85
CA TYR A 223 -6.13 -1.84 -11.50
C TYR A 223 -7.34 -1.58 -10.59
N LEU A 224 -7.21 -1.77 -9.27
CA LEU A 224 -8.23 -1.34 -8.32
C LEU A 224 -8.41 0.18 -8.35
N PHE A 225 -7.32 0.95 -8.36
CA PHE A 225 -7.38 2.41 -8.49
C PHE A 225 -8.10 2.85 -9.77
N LEU A 226 -7.77 2.24 -10.91
CA LEU A 226 -8.46 2.52 -12.19
C LEU A 226 -9.96 2.21 -12.08
N ALA A 227 -10.31 1.04 -11.54
CA ALA A 227 -11.70 0.66 -11.34
C ALA A 227 -12.44 1.63 -10.41
N HIS A 228 -11.83 2.04 -9.30
CA HIS A 228 -12.41 3.03 -8.39
C HIS A 228 -12.59 4.40 -9.04
N THR A 229 -11.64 4.83 -9.87
CA THR A 229 -11.72 6.11 -10.59
C THR A 229 -12.95 6.13 -11.51
N TYR A 230 -13.11 5.11 -12.35
CA TYR A 230 -14.29 5.02 -13.22
C TYR A 230 -15.58 4.76 -12.46
N PHE A 231 -15.53 4.05 -11.34
CA PHE A 231 -16.71 3.86 -10.49
C PHE A 231 -17.17 5.17 -9.85
N ALA A 232 -16.23 6.00 -9.38
CA ALA A 232 -16.52 7.33 -8.83
C ALA A 232 -17.11 8.28 -9.89
N ASP A 233 -16.68 8.14 -11.15
CA ASP A 233 -17.23 8.83 -12.32
C ASP A 233 -18.56 8.23 -12.82
N LYS A 234 -19.13 7.24 -12.11
CA LYS A 234 -20.35 6.50 -12.48
C LYS A 234 -20.24 5.70 -13.78
N ASN A 235 -19.04 5.54 -14.33
CA ASN A 235 -18.76 4.62 -15.43
C ASN A 235 -18.59 3.18 -14.92
N TYR A 236 -19.68 2.65 -14.36
CA TYR A 236 -19.70 1.34 -13.70
C TYR A 236 -19.38 0.17 -14.65
N LYS A 237 -19.68 0.32 -15.95
CA LYS A 237 -19.34 -0.67 -17.00
C LYS A 237 -17.83 -0.77 -17.23
N LYS A 238 -17.12 0.36 -17.28
CA LYS A 238 -15.65 0.37 -17.44
C LYS A 238 -14.98 -0.17 -16.17
N ALA A 239 -15.48 0.20 -14.99
CA ALA A 239 -15.03 -0.33 -13.72
C ALA A 239 -15.18 -1.86 -13.63
N SER A 240 -16.36 -2.41 -13.97
CA SER A 240 -16.59 -3.86 -13.94
C SER A 240 -15.69 -4.62 -14.92
N ARG A 241 -15.48 -4.08 -16.14
CA ARG A 241 -14.57 -4.67 -17.13
C ARG A 241 -13.13 -4.73 -16.63
N ILE A 242 -12.63 -3.66 -16.00
CA ILE A 242 -11.29 -3.62 -15.41
C ILE A 242 -11.12 -4.70 -14.34
N LEU A 243 -12.08 -4.78 -13.42
CA LEU A 243 -12.07 -5.76 -12.33
C LEU A 243 -12.18 -7.21 -12.85
N TYR A 244 -12.98 -7.43 -13.89
CA TYR A 244 -13.09 -8.73 -14.56
C TYR A 244 -11.76 -9.14 -15.19
N ASN A 245 -11.12 -8.25 -15.95
CA ASN A 245 -9.83 -8.50 -16.58
C ASN A 245 -8.74 -8.81 -15.54
N LEU A 246 -8.65 -8.00 -14.48
CA LEU A 246 -7.72 -8.21 -13.36
C LEU A 246 -7.84 -9.63 -12.78
N ARG A 247 -9.07 -10.13 -12.59
CA ARG A 247 -9.31 -11.48 -12.04
C ARG A 247 -8.94 -12.61 -12.99
N ASN A 248 -8.97 -12.36 -14.30
CA ASN A 248 -8.57 -13.34 -15.31
C ASN A 248 -7.04 -13.38 -15.49
N GLU A 249 -6.37 -12.24 -15.26
CA GLU A 249 -4.93 -12.14 -15.41
C GLU A 249 -4.18 -12.69 -14.19
N ILE A 250 -4.69 -12.46 -12.97
CA ILE A 250 -4.03 -12.89 -11.74
C ILE A 250 -4.92 -13.79 -10.89
N ASN A 251 -4.37 -14.94 -10.49
CA ASN A 251 -5.01 -15.83 -9.52
C ASN A 251 -4.85 -15.31 -8.08
N LEU A 252 -5.89 -14.62 -7.59
CA LEU A 252 -5.92 -14.07 -6.24
C LEU A 252 -6.34 -15.07 -5.14
N ARG A 253 -6.70 -16.33 -5.47
CA ARG A 253 -7.23 -17.27 -4.46
C ARG A 253 -6.30 -17.52 -3.27
N LYS A 254 -4.98 -17.38 -3.45
CA LYS A 254 -3.97 -17.48 -2.39
C LYS A 254 -3.87 -16.24 -1.50
N TYR A 255 -4.43 -15.12 -1.94
CA TYR A 255 -4.46 -13.81 -1.30
C TYR A 255 -5.88 -13.48 -0.84
N VAL A 256 -6.31 -14.14 0.23
CA VAL A 256 -7.72 -14.13 0.68
C VAL A 256 -8.31 -12.72 0.82
N HIS A 257 -7.57 -11.79 1.43
CA HIS A 257 -8.08 -10.43 1.65
C HIS A 257 -8.31 -9.71 0.33
N MET A 258 -7.31 -9.74 -0.56
CA MET A 258 -7.41 -9.09 -1.86
C MET A 258 -8.40 -9.75 -2.82
N ASP A 259 -8.54 -11.07 -2.77
CA ASP A 259 -9.56 -11.81 -3.51
C ASP A 259 -10.98 -11.41 -3.08
N LEU A 260 -11.21 -11.21 -1.78
CA LEU A 260 -12.48 -10.69 -1.28
C LEU A 260 -12.72 -9.27 -1.77
N GLU A 261 -11.74 -8.37 -1.63
CA GLU A 261 -11.82 -6.97 -2.08
C GLU A 261 -12.28 -6.88 -3.55
N VAL A 262 -11.53 -7.52 -4.45
CA VAL A 262 -11.80 -7.48 -5.89
C VAL A 262 -13.15 -8.13 -6.24
N LYS A 263 -13.51 -9.24 -5.58
CA LYS A 263 -14.80 -9.91 -5.83
C LYS A 263 -15.99 -9.10 -5.35
N PHE A 264 -15.90 -8.50 -4.15
CA PHE A 264 -16.96 -7.65 -3.64
C PHE A 264 -17.13 -6.41 -4.52
N PHE A 265 -16.02 -5.81 -4.95
CA PHE A 265 -16.09 -4.66 -5.84
C PHE A 265 -16.73 -5.01 -7.20
N LEU A 266 -16.34 -6.14 -7.78
CA LEU A 266 -16.90 -6.59 -9.04
C LEU A 266 -18.39 -6.95 -8.91
N ALA A 267 -18.77 -7.65 -7.83
CA ALA A 267 -20.17 -7.97 -7.56
C ALA A 267 -21.01 -6.71 -7.38
N LEU A 268 -20.50 -5.72 -6.64
CA LEU A 268 -21.16 -4.42 -6.50
C LEU A 268 -21.32 -3.71 -7.85
N SER A 269 -20.27 -3.72 -8.68
CA SER A 269 -20.32 -3.11 -10.01
C SER A 269 -21.38 -3.79 -10.90
N TYR A 270 -21.51 -5.12 -10.85
CA TYR A 270 -22.56 -5.82 -11.58
C TYR A 270 -23.97 -5.55 -11.04
N VAL A 271 -24.14 -5.40 -9.71
CA VAL A 271 -25.43 -4.99 -9.13
C VAL A 271 -25.86 -3.64 -9.69
N VAL A 272 -24.95 -2.67 -9.78
CA VAL A 272 -25.26 -1.31 -10.24
C VAL A 272 -25.48 -1.24 -11.76
N VAL A 273 -24.79 -2.08 -12.53
CA VAL A 273 -24.99 -2.21 -14.00
C VAL A 273 -26.23 -3.06 -14.33
N GLU A 274 -26.92 -3.60 -13.32
CA GLU A 274 -28.08 -4.50 -13.46
C GLU A 274 -27.76 -5.84 -14.14
N ASP A 275 -26.49 -6.27 -14.11
CA ASP A 275 -26.08 -7.60 -14.54
C ASP A 275 -26.26 -8.60 -13.38
N PHE A 276 -27.53 -8.88 -13.08
CA PHE A 276 -27.91 -9.64 -11.89
C PHE A 276 -27.45 -11.11 -11.94
N ASP A 277 -27.28 -11.69 -13.12
CA ASP A 277 -26.78 -13.05 -13.27
C ASP A 277 -25.31 -13.16 -12.84
N LEU A 278 -24.45 -12.28 -13.36
CA LEU A 278 -23.03 -12.25 -12.95
C LEU A 278 -22.86 -11.83 -11.49
N ALA A 279 -23.68 -10.88 -11.01
CA ALA A 279 -23.70 -10.50 -9.60
C ALA A 279 -24.04 -11.69 -8.70
N ASN A 280 -25.11 -12.44 -9.02
CA ASN A 280 -25.53 -13.62 -8.28
C ASN A 280 -24.44 -14.72 -8.25
N GLN A 281 -23.78 -14.97 -9.37
CA GLN A 281 -22.68 -15.93 -9.43
C GLN A 281 -21.54 -15.58 -8.45
N LEU A 282 -21.15 -14.30 -8.38
CA LEU A 282 -20.14 -13.83 -7.45
C LEU A 282 -20.60 -13.88 -5.99
N ILE A 283 -21.84 -13.49 -5.70
CA ILE A 283 -22.44 -13.55 -4.36
C ILE A 283 -22.46 -14.99 -3.84
N LEU A 284 -22.89 -15.97 -4.65
CA LEU A 284 -22.87 -17.38 -4.26
C LEU A 284 -21.44 -17.88 -4.02
N SER A 285 -20.48 -17.44 -4.82
CA SER A 285 -19.06 -17.75 -4.63
C SER A 285 -18.54 -17.19 -3.30
N LEU A 286 -18.80 -15.91 -3.01
CA LEU A 286 -18.45 -15.23 -1.77
C LEU A 286 -19.11 -15.88 -0.56
N GLN A 287 -20.38 -16.25 -0.66
CA GLN A 287 -21.13 -16.95 0.39
C GLN A 287 -20.47 -18.28 0.76
N ARG A 288 -20.07 -19.09 -0.23
CA ARG A 288 -19.34 -20.34 0.01
C ARG A 288 -17.98 -20.09 0.66
N GLN A 289 -17.27 -19.06 0.22
CA GLN A 289 -15.96 -18.69 0.78
C GLN A 289 -16.06 -18.26 2.25
N LEU A 290 -17.04 -17.43 2.60
CA LEU A 290 -17.23 -16.87 3.95
C LEU A 290 -17.83 -17.84 4.98
N ARG A 291 -18.34 -18.99 4.56
CA ARG A 291 -18.78 -20.08 5.46
C ARG A 291 -17.62 -20.85 6.09
N LYS A 292 -16.40 -20.74 5.54
CA LYS A 292 -15.23 -21.44 6.06
C LYS A 292 -14.88 -20.91 7.47
N PRO A 293 -14.48 -21.79 8.43
CA PRO A 293 -14.10 -21.36 9.78
C PRO A 293 -12.98 -20.31 9.81
N THR A 294 -12.05 -20.40 8.86
CA THR A 294 -10.93 -19.44 8.70
C THR A 294 -11.39 -18.02 8.36
N MET A 295 -12.64 -17.83 7.93
CA MET A 295 -13.22 -16.52 7.61
C MET A 295 -13.98 -15.89 8.77
N ALA A 296 -13.85 -16.43 10.00
CA ALA A 296 -14.51 -15.86 11.18
C ALA A 296 -14.14 -14.37 11.39
N LYS A 297 -12.90 -13.98 11.08
CA LYS A 297 -12.38 -12.59 11.20
C LYS A 297 -13.00 -11.61 10.17
N TYR A 298 -13.77 -12.09 9.20
CA TYR A 298 -14.35 -11.29 8.10
C TYR A 298 -15.85 -11.00 8.32
N GLU A 299 -16.22 -10.45 9.48
CA GLU A 299 -17.62 -10.11 9.77
C GLU A 299 -18.15 -8.99 8.85
N HIS A 300 -17.33 -7.97 8.57
CA HIS A 300 -17.66 -6.90 7.62
C HIS A 300 -17.98 -7.47 6.24
N ALA A 301 -17.23 -8.45 5.75
CA ALA A 301 -17.51 -9.12 4.47
C ALA A 301 -18.87 -9.84 4.48
N LYS A 302 -19.23 -10.50 5.59
CA LYS A 302 -20.56 -11.12 5.74
C LYS A 302 -21.68 -10.09 5.73
N THR A 303 -21.45 -8.91 6.31
CA THR A 303 -22.43 -7.82 6.30
C THR A 303 -22.54 -7.20 4.90
N LEU A 304 -21.43 -7.00 4.20
CA LEU A 304 -21.42 -6.54 2.80
C LEU A 304 -22.13 -7.52 1.86
N LEU A 305 -21.94 -8.82 2.07
CA LEU A 305 -22.67 -9.85 1.33
C LEU A 305 -24.19 -9.69 1.49
N LYS A 306 -24.67 -9.39 2.70
CA LYS A 306 -26.09 -9.10 2.94
C LYS A 306 -26.56 -7.85 2.20
N VAL A 307 -25.74 -6.78 2.17
CA VAL A 307 -26.05 -5.57 1.39
C VAL A 307 -26.27 -5.94 -0.08
N LEU A 308 -25.35 -6.68 -0.68
CA LEU A 308 -25.45 -7.11 -2.08
C LEU A 308 -26.67 -8.03 -2.33
N SER A 309 -26.93 -8.99 -1.44
CA SER A 309 -28.11 -9.87 -1.57
C SER A 309 -29.44 -9.11 -1.47
N VAL A 310 -29.51 -8.08 -0.62
CA VAL A 310 -30.71 -7.22 -0.52
C VAL A 310 -30.83 -6.32 -1.76
N ALA A 311 -29.71 -5.82 -2.29
CA ALA A 311 -29.75 -4.97 -3.49
C ALA A 311 -30.33 -5.71 -4.71
N LEU A 312 -30.09 -7.02 -4.83
CA LEU A 312 -30.60 -7.86 -5.91
C LEU A 312 -32.11 -8.15 -5.89
N GLY A 313 -32.84 -7.86 -4.81
CA GLY A 313 -34.24 -8.27 -4.77
C GLY A 313 -35.11 -7.68 -3.65
N GLY A 314 -36.41 -7.99 -3.71
CA GLY A 314 -37.42 -7.60 -2.72
C GLY A 314 -38.26 -6.39 -3.12
N LYS A 315 -39.36 -6.18 -2.40
CA LYS A 315 -40.26 -5.03 -2.60
C LYS A 315 -39.51 -3.71 -2.29
N PRO A 316 -39.65 -2.64 -3.10
CA PRO A 316 -38.82 -1.42 -2.99
C PRO A 316 -38.71 -0.83 -1.58
N LYS A 317 -39.84 -0.67 -0.87
CA LYS A 317 -39.88 -0.09 0.48
C LYS A 317 -39.15 -0.93 1.53
N THR A 318 -39.33 -2.26 1.49
CA THR A 318 -38.66 -3.19 2.40
C THR A 318 -37.17 -3.31 2.06
N ARG A 319 -36.83 -3.31 0.77
CA ARG A 319 -35.45 -3.30 0.27
C ARG A 319 -34.69 -2.09 0.80
N MET A 320 -35.26 -0.89 0.66
CA MET A 320 -34.62 0.35 1.10
C MET A 320 -34.37 0.39 2.61
N LYS A 321 -35.38 0.01 3.42
CA LYS A 321 -35.23 -0.11 4.87
C LYS A 321 -34.08 -1.07 5.24
N ASN A 322 -34.02 -2.23 4.57
CA ASN A 322 -32.99 -3.24 4.83
C ASN A 322 -31.60 -2.80 4.36
N LEU A 323 -31.49 -2.08 3.23
CA LEU A 323 -30.23 -1.54 2.75
C LEU A 323 -29.66 -0.53 3.75
N ARG A 324 -30.47 0.43 4.20
CA ARG A 324 -30.07 1.42 5.20
C ARG A 324 -29.52 0.76 6.46
N THR A 325 -30.24 -0.23 7.02
CA THR A 325 -29.77 -0.96 8.21
C THR A 325 -28.47 -1.73 7.96
N ASN A 326 -28.35 -2.46 6.85
CA ASN A 326 -27.16 -3.28 6.59
C ASN A 326 -25.94 -2.42 6.21
N ILE A 327 -26.11 -1.30 5.52
CA ILE A 327 -25.04 -0.36 5.19
C ILE A 327 -24.51 0.30 6.47
N ALA A 328 -25.40 0.79 7.34
CA ALA A 328 -25.01 1.37 8.63
C ALA A 328 -24.21 0.35 9.47
N LYS A 329 -24.71 -0.89 9.58
CA LYS A 329 -23.99 -1.96 10.26
C LYS A 329 -22.64 -2.25 9.60
N TRP A 330 -22.58 -2.28 8.27
CA TRP A 330 -21.33 -2.52 7.56
C TRP A 330 -20.29 -1.45 7.88
N LYS A 331 -20.66 -0.16 7.84
CA LYS A 331 -19.75 0.94 8.21
C LYS A 331 -19.19 0.80 9.62
N GLU A 332 -20.02 0.37 10.57
CA GLU A 332 -19.60 0.12 11.95
C GLU A 332 -18.55 -0.98 12.05
N VAL A 333 -18.77 -2.12 11.37
CA VAL A 333 -17.86 -3.28 11.46
C VAL A 333 -16.69 -3.24 10.46
N ASN A 334 -16.75 -2.41 9.42
CA ASN A 334 -15.77 -2.32 8.35
C ASN A 334 -14.62 -1.37 8.74
N GLN A 335 -13.88 -1.79 9.76
CA GLN A 335 -12.80 -1.00 10.34
C GLN A 335 -11.52 -1.83 10.50
N GLY A 336 -10.42 -1.12 10.73
CA GLY A 336 -9.12 -1.72 11.02
C GLY A 336 -8.53 -2.52 9.84
N ARG A 337 -7.62 -3.44 10.17
CA ARG A 337 -6.79 -4.15 9.19
C ARG A 337 -7.52 -5.07 8.21
N TYR A 338 -8.80 -5.34 8.43
CA TYR A 338 -9.61 -6.18 7.55
C TYR A 338 -10.65 -5.38 6.76
N ALA A 339 -10.72 -4.05 6.93
CA ALA A 339 -11.66 -3.23 6.18
C ALA A 339 -11.53 -3.47 4.66
N LEU A 340 -12.68 -3.50 3.99
CA LEU A 340 -12.81 -3.70 2.55
C LEU A 340 -13.47 -2.47 1.92
N LEU A 341 -13.13 -2.14 0.68
CA LEU A 341 -13.76 -1.12 -0.15
C LEU A 341 -13.91 0.25 0.55
N THR A 342 -12.86 0.70 1.24
CA THR A 342 -12.89 1.92 2.05
C THR A 342 -13.16 3.20 1.24
N GLU A 343 -12.95 3.14 -0.07
CA GLU A 343 -13.15 4.28 -0.98
C GLU A 343 -14.59 4.39 -1.51
N LEU A 344 -15.47 3.42 -1.22
CA LEU A 344 -16.82 3.40 -1.76
C LEU A 344 -17.83 3.96 -0.76
N ASP A 345 -18.62 4.92 -1.22
CA ASP A 345 -19.78 5.43 -0.48
C ASP A 345 -21.05 4.69 -0.90
N LEU A 346 -21.34 3.59 -0.19
CA LEU A 346 -22.53 2.78 -0.41
C LEU A 346 -23.84 3.53 -0.12
N GLU A 347 -23.83 4.54 0.76
CA GLU A 347 -25.03 5.33 1.05
C GLU A 347 -25.35 6.22 -0.14
N SER A 348 -24.34 6.93 -0.65
CA SER A 348 -24.50 7.71 -1.88
C SER A 348 -24.95 6.85 -3.06
N LEU A 349 -24.45 5.62 -3.14
CA LEU A 349 -24.78 4.72 -4.24
C LEU A 349 -26.24 4.21 -4.18
N PHE A 350 -26.71 3.78 -3.01
CA PHE A 350 -28.01 3.10 -2.88
C PHE A 350 -29.15 3.95 -2.33
N LEU A 351 -28.87 5.05 -1.61
CA LEU A 351 -29.86 5.77 -0.81
C LEU A 351 -30.18 7.20 -1.32
N ARG A 352 -29.56 7.65 -2.43
CA ARG A 352 -29.70 9.04 -2.92
C ARG A 352 -31.10 9.45 -3.42
N GLU A 353 -32.05 8.52 -3.55
CA GLU A 353 -33.41 8.84 -4.05
C GLU A 353 -34.31 9.62 -3.07
N GLU A 354 -33.95 9.78 -1.79
CA GLU A 354 -34.80 10.52 -0.83
C GLU A 354 -34.59 12.05 -0.83
N VAL A 355 -33.42 12.56 -1.25
CA VAL A 355 -33.15 14.02 -1.16
C VAL A 355 -33.84 14.80 -2.28
N ALA A 356 -33.98 14.21 -3.47
CA ALA A 356 -34.67 14.86 -4.59
C ALA A 356 -36.20 14.80 -4.46
N ALA A 357 -36.76 13.78 -3.80
CA ALA A 357 -38.20 13.63 -3.61
C ALA A 357 -38.75 14.42 -2.40
N GLY A 358 -37.90 14.74 -1.41
CA GLY A 358 -38.26 15.51 -0.23
C GLY A 358 -38.21 17.04 -0.38
N MET A 359 -37.67 17.56 -1.49
CA MET A 359 -37.66 19.00 -1.82
C MET A 359 -38.76 19.38 -2.84
N ALA A 360 -39.63 18.44 -3.20
CA ALA A 360 -40.73 18.62 -4.13
C ALA A 360 -42.13 18.45 -3.46
N VAL A 361 -42.24 18.82 -2.18
CA VAL A 361 -43.52 18.95 -1.47
C VAL A 361 -43.68 20.34 -0.88
#